data_AF-C2KWQ3-F1
#
_entry.id   AF-C2KWQ3-F1
#
_cell.length_a   1.000
_cell.length_b   1.000
_cell.length_c   1.000
_cell.angle_alpha   90.00
_cell.angle_beta   90.00
_cell.angle_gamma   90.00
#
_symmetry.space_group_name_H-M   'P 1'
#
loop_
_entity.id
_entity.type
_entity.pdbx_description
1 polymer ?
#
loop_
_entity_poly.entity_id
_entity_poly.type
_entity_poly.pdbx_seq_one_letter_code
_entity_poly.pdbx_strand_id
1 'polypeptide(L)'
;MVSKMGMLNTIFALVFPGLVTAFGTFLLRQGFMGLPKDLEEAARLDGCNIGQTFLFVMMPLMRSSMVALGIFTALFAYKDLMWPMIVNTDKDMLVLSSALAKMQGQYVMKFPELMAASLIACIPMIILYILFQKQFIEGIATSGGKL
;
A
#
# COMPACT_ATOMS: atom_id res chain seq x y z
N MET A 1 -2.83 11.08 -18.49
CA MET A 1 -1.36 11.02 -18.62
C MET A 1 -0.93 9.63 -19.08
N VAL A 2 -1.22 8.56 -18.35
CA VAL A 2 -0.89 7.17 -18.73
C VAL A 2 -1.39 6.77 -20.13
N SER A 3 -2.63 7.14 -20.49
CA SER A 3 -3.17 6.93 -21.84
C SER A 3 -2.36 7.64 -22.93
N LYS A 4 -1.91 8.89 -22.69
CA LYS A 4 -1.07 9.64 -23.64
C LYS A 4 0.33 9.05 -23.79
N MET A 5 0.81 8.28 -22.81
CA MET A 5 2.09 7.59 -22.85
C MET A 5 1.99 6.19 -23.48
N GLY A 6 0.79 5.76 -23.92
CA GLY A 6 0.59 4.45 -24.52
C GLY A 6 0.75 3.26 -23.57
N MET A 7 0.75 3.50 -22.24
CA MET A 7 1.03 2.47 -21.23
C MET A 7 -0.24 1.85 -20.61
N LEU A 8 -1.40 1.95 -21.27
CA LEU A 8 -2.62 1.27 -20.81
C LEU A 8 -2.42 -0.25 -20.81
N ASN A 9 -3.21 -0.97 -19.99
CA ASN A 9 -3.10 -2.42 -19.84
C ASN A 9 -1.72 -2.91 -19.37
N THR A 10 -1.00 -2.12 -18.55
CA THR A 10 0.30 -2.52 -17.97
C THR A 10 0.27 -2.50 -16.45
N ILE A 11 1.15 -3.29 -15.82
CA ILE A 11 1.35 -3.22 -14.36
C ILE A 11 1.79 -1.81 -13.93
N PHE A 12 2.59 -1.13 -14.76
CA PHE A 12 3.00 0.24 -14.50
C PHE A 12 1.80 1.19 -14.38
N ALA A 13 0.81 1.07 -15.28
CA ALA A 13 -0.41 1.88 -15.21
C ALA A 13 -1.16 1.71 -13.90
N LEU A 14 -1.19 0.50 -13.33
CA LEU A 14 -1.82 0.22 -12.05
C LEU A 14 -1.07 0.86 -10.88
N VAL A 15 0.26 0.76 -10.89
CA VAL A 15 1.09 1.23 -9.76
C VAL A 15 1.29 2.75 -9.79
N PHE A 16 1.26 3.37 -10.97
CA PHE A 16 1.65 4.77 -11.18
C PHE A 16 1.03 5.78 -10.20
N PRO A 17 -0.30 5.77 -9.91
CA PRO A 17 -0.87 6.73 -8.96
C PRO A 17 -0.49 6.46 -7.50
N GLY A 18 -0.17 5.21 -7.18
CA GLY A 18 0.15 4.76 -5.82
C GLY A 18 1.64 4.87 -5.46
N LEU A 19 2.51 5.28 -6.40
CA LEU A 19 3.96 5.40 -6.17
C LEU A 19 4.29 6.36 -5.02
N VAL A 20 3.54 7.45 -4.89
CA VAL A 20 3.70 8.43 -3.82
C VAL A 20 2.32 8.74 -3.27
N THR A 21 2.14 8.57 -1.96
CA THR A 21 0.85 8.83 -1.31
C THR A 21 1.04 9.76 -0.12
N ALA A 22 0.09 10.68 0.08
CA ALA A 22 0.12 11.59 1.23
C ALA A 22 0.11 10.82 2.56
N PHE A 23 -0.66 9.74 2.64
CA PHE A 23 -0.69 8.85 3.80
C PHE A 23 0.67 8.22 4.09
N GLY A 24 1.33 7.65 3.07
CA GLY A 24 2.64 7.02 3.24
C GLY A 24 3.72 8.00 3.68
N THR A 25 3.73 9.18 3.05
CA THR A 25 4.64 10.27 3.44
C THR A 25 4.39 10.71 4.88
N PHE A 26 3.11 10.88 5.27
CA PHE A 26 2.76 11.27 6.63
C PHE A 26 3.17 10.21 7.66
N LEU A 27 2.82 8.94 7.42
CA LEU A 27 3.11 7.84 8.33
C LEU A 27 4.62 7.69 8.59
N LEU A 28 5.43 7.67 7.53
CA LEU A 28 6.88 7.57 7.66
C LEU A 28 7.47 8.82 8.31
N ARG A 29 6.99 10.01 7.96
CA ARG A 29 7.44 11.26 8.60
C ARG A 29 7.19 11.24 10.10
N GLN A 30 6.01 10.81 10.55
CA GLN A 30 5.72 10.67 11.99
C GLN A 30 6.64 9.66 12.65
N GLY A 31 6.91 8.55 11.98
CA GLY A 31 7.86 7.56 12.46
C GLY A 31 9.28 8.12 12.64
N PHE A 32 9.82 8.81 11.62
CA PHE A 32 11.14 9.43 11.72
C PHE A 32 11.20 10.54 12.78
N MET A 33 10.12 11.32 12.96
CA MET A 33 10.05 12.33 14.02
C MET A 33 10.04 11.74 15.43
N GLY A 34 9.67 10.47 15.58
CA GLY A 34 9.72 9.76 16.85
C GLY A 34 11.11 9.25 17.25
N LEU A 35 12.09 9.29 16.33
CA LEU A 35 13.46 8.84 16.63
C LEU A 35 14.24 9.92 17.41
N PRO A 36 15.09 9.52 18.38
CA PRO A 36 15.97 10.45 19.09
C PRO A 36 16.93 11.16 18.14
N LYS A 37 17.09 12.48 18.31
CA LYS A 37 18.02 13.30 17.50
C LYS A 37 19.48 12.93 17.73
N ASP A 38 19.82 12.43 18.91
CA ASP A 38 21.18 12.05 19.30
C ASP A 38 21.78 10.99 18.36
N LEU A 39 20.95 10.15 17.72
CA LEU A 39 21.38 9.17 16.73
C LEU A 39 21.91 9.83 15.44
N GLU A 40 21.32 10.95 15.04
CA GLU A 40 21.78 11.72 13.88
C GLU A 40 23.12 12.40 14.19
N GLU A 41 23.25 12.96 15.40
CA GLU A 41 24.45 13.64 15.86
C GLU A 41 25.62 12.66 15.99
N ALA A 42 25.38 11.47 16.58
CA ALA A 42 26.38 10.40 16.66
C ALA A 42 26.87 9.96 15.27
N ALA A 43 25.95 9.71 14.33
CA ALA A 43 26.32 9.35 12.96
C ALA A 43 27.16 10.44 12.26
N ARG A 44 26.86 11.71 12.53
CA ARG A 44 27.62 12.85 12.01
C ARG A 44 29.02 12.94 12.64
N LEU A 45 29.15 12.66 13.94
CA LEU A 45 30.45 12.56 14.62
C LEU A 45 31.29 11.41 14.07
N ASP A 46 30.66 10.30 13.69
CA ASP A 46 31.30 9.16 13.01
C ASP A 46 31.67 9.45 11.53
N GLY A 47 31.39 10.66 11.04
CA GLY A 47 31.75 11.10 9.69
C GLY A 47 30.74 10.70 8.59
N CYS A 48 29.55 10.21 8.94
CA CYS A 48 28.52 9.92 7.95
C CYS A 48 27.98 11.20 7.31
N ASN A 49 27.83 11.18 5.98
CA ASN A 49 27.08 12.21 5.27
C ASN A 49 25.56 11.99 5.42
N ILE A 50 24.74 12.99 5.05
CA ILE A 50 23.28 12.96 5.22
C ILE A 50 22.64 11.71 4.58
N GLY A 51 23.09 11.31 3.38
CA GLY A 51 22.57 10.12 2.70
C GLY A 51 22.93 8.82 3.42
N GLN A 52 24.17 8.73 3.93
CA GLN A 52 24.63 7.61 4.75
C GLN A 52 23.88 7.52 6.08
N THR A 53 23.70 8.65 6.78
CA THR A 53 22.92 8.71 8.02
C THR A 53 21.48 8.24 7.78
N PHE A 54 20.87 8.67 6.68
CA PHE A 54 19.52 8.19 6.33
C PHE A 54 19.50 6.69 6.03
N LEU A 55 20.34 6.20 5.12
CA LEU A 55 20.29 4.81 4.63
C LEU A 55 20.76 3.78 5.67
N PHE A 56 21.82 4.08 6.41
CA PHE A 56 22.48 3.10 7.29
C PHE A 56 22.07 3.20 8.75
N VAL A 57 21.60 4.38 9.20
CA VAL A 57 21.25 4.60 10.61
C VAL A 57 19.74 4.74 10.79
N MET A 58 19.13 5.72 10.12
CA MET A 58 17.71 6.05 10.35
C MET A 58 16.74 5.06 9.70
N MET A 59 16.97 4.68 8.43
CA MET A 59 16.07 3.81 7.67
C MET A 59 15.89 2.42 8.32
N PRO A 60 16.93 1.71 8.80
CA PRO A 60 16.77 0.40 9.42
C PRO A 60 15.95 0.44 10.71
N LEU A 61 16.03 1.53 11.48
CA LEU A 61 15.23 1.73 12.69
C LEU A 61 13.74 1.87 12.38
N MET A 62 13.41 2.40 11.20
CA MET A 62 12.03 2.56 10.73
C MET A 62 11.43 1.30 10.09
N ARG A 63 12.10 0.14 10.17
CA ARG A 63 11.65 -1.12 9.54
C ARG A 63 10.22 -1.48 9.90
N SER A 64 9.80 -1.32 11.16
CA SER A 64 8.42 -1.64 11.58
C SER A 64 7.40 -0.74 10.88
N SER A 65 7.64 0.58 10.85
CA SER A 65 6.75 1.53 10.15
C SER A 65 6.75 1.33 8.63
N MET A 66 7.88 0.92 8.03
CA MET A 66 7.95 0.56 6.61
C MET A 66 7.11 -0.67 6.29
N VAL A 67 7.13 -1.69 7.17
CA VAL A 67 6.28 -2.88 7.03
C VAL A 67 4.80 -2.50 7.14
N ALA A 68 4.44 -1.69 8.14
CA ALA A 68 3.09 -1.17 8.29
C ALA A 68 2.61 -0.41 7.04
N LEU A 69 3.45 0.49 6.51
CA LEU A 69 3.15 1.19 5.26
C LEU A 69 2.93 0.22 4.10
N GLY A 70 3.83 -0.76 3.92
CA GLY A 70 3.70 -1.76 2.85
C GLY A 70 2.37 -2.51 2.90
N ILE A 71 1.93 -2.87 4.10
CA ILE A 71 0.65 -3.52 4.33
C ILE A 71 -0.53 -2.61 3.97
N PHE A 72 -0.53 -1.36 4.42
CA PHE A 72 -1.60 -0.42 4.08
C PHE A 72 -1.66 -0.14 2.57
N THR A 73 -0.49 0.03 1.93
CA THR A 73 -0.41 0.22 0.48
C THR A 73 -0.95 -0.98 -0.27
N ALA A 74 -0.62 -2.20 0.15
CA ALA A 74 -1.17 -3.43 -0.45
C ALA A 74 -2.68 -3.51 -0.27
N LEU A 75 -3.20 -3.21 0.93
CA LEU A 75 -4.63 -3.15 1.20
C LEU A 75 -5.34 -2.11 0.31
N PHE A 76 -4.75 -0.93 0.15
CA PHE A 76 -5.31 0.13 -0.69
C PHE A 76 -5.32 -0.25 -2.16
N ALA A 77 -4.25 -0.86 -2.66
CA ALA A 77 -4.20 -1.34 -4.03
C ALA A 77 -5.18 -2.50 -4.29
N TYR A 78 -5.31 -3.43 -3.34
CA TYR A 78 -6.19 -4.59 -3.48
C TYR A 78 -7.68 -4.22 -3.50
N LYS A 79 -8.07 -3.22 -2.71
CA LYS A 79 -9.46 -2.73 -2.68
C LYS A 79 -9.79 -1.74 -3.80
N ASP A 80 -8.78 -1.18 -4.47
CA ASP A 80 -9.01 -0.12 -5.46
C ASP A 80 -9.75 -0.68 -6.66
N LEU A 81 -10.75 0.07 -7.11
CA LEU A 81 -11.73 -0.36 -8.08
C LEU A 81 -11.77 0.58 -9.28
N MET A 82 -11.84 1.88 -9.00
CA MET A 82 -12.08 2.88 -10.03
C MET A 82 -10.89 3.01 -10.97
N TRP A 83 -9.67 3.12 -10.43
CA TRP A 83 -8.50 3.32 -11.27
C TRP A 83 -8.23 2.12 -12.20
N PRO A 84 -8.21 0.86 -11.72
CA PRO A 84 -8.00 -0.29 -12.60
C PRO A 84 -9.07 -0.43 -13.70
N MET A 85 -10.33 -0.05 -13.43
CA MET A 85 -11.37 -0.04 -14.47
C MET A 85 -11.11 0.98 -15.59
N ILE A 86 -10.42 2.08 -15.28
CA ILE A 86 -10.09 3.13 -16.24
C ILE A 86 -8.87 2.74 -17.08
N VAL A 87 -7.84 2.15 -16.47
CA VAL A 87 -6.55 1.90 -17.15
C VAL A 87 -6.39 0.52 -17.75
N ASN A 88 -7.14 -0.48 -17.27
CA ASN A 88 -7.11 -1.85 -17.79
C ASN A 88 -8.43 -2.15 -18.51
N THR A 89 -8.38 -2.06 -19.83
CA THR A 89 -9.48 -2.40 -20.74
C THR A 89 -9.47 -3.89 -21.09
N ASP A 90 -8.29 -4.51 -21.12
CA ASP A 90 -8.12 -5.93 -21.45
C ASP A 90 -8.56 -6.85 -20.32
N LYS A 91 -9.23 -7.96 -20.66
CA LYS A 91 -9.74 -8.92 -19.67
C LYS A 91 -8.63 -9.57 -18.84
N ASP A 92 -7.48 -9.84 -19.47
CA ASP A 92 -6.36 -10.54 -18.84
C ASP A 92 -5.61 -9.67 -17.82
N MET A 93 -5.83 -8.35 -17.84
CA MET A 93 -5.21 -7.40 -16.92
C MET A 93 -6.18 -6.91 -15.85
N LEU A 94 -7.39 -7.46 -15.75
CA LEU A 94 -8.34 -7.07 -14.71
C LEU A 94 -7.86 -7.54 -13.33
N VAL A 95 -7.86 -6.62 -12.38
CA VAL A 95 -7.67 -6.94 -10.96
C VAL A 95 -8.98 -7.43 -10.36
N LEU A 96 -8.88 -8.19 -9.27
CA LEU A 96 -10.02 -8.90 -8.69
C LEU A 96 -11.22 -7.98 -8.36
N SER A 97 -10.95 -6.82 -7.76
CA SER A 97 -11.97 -5.81 -7.45
C SER A 97 -12.72 -5.35 -8.70
N SER A 98 -12.00 -5.00 -9.78
CA SER A 98 -12.61 -4.54 -11.04
C SER A 98 -13.29 -5.67 -11.81
N ALA A 99 -12.79 -6.89 -11.72
CA ALA A 99 -13.46 -8.08 -12.26
C ALA A 99 -14.81 -8.34 -11.57
N LEU A 100 -14.86 -8.27 -10.23
CA LEU A 100 -16.10 -8.43 -9.47
C LEU A 100 -17.13 -7.36 -9.81
N ALA A 101 -16.72 -6.11 -9.99
CA ALA A 101 -17.65 -5.06 -10.42
C ALA A 101 -18.17 -5.29 -11.85
N LYS A 102 -17.34 -5.81 -12.77
CA LYS A 102 -17.80 -6.18 -14.12
C LYS A 102 -18.79 -7.35 -14.12
N MET A 103 -18.79 -8.21 -13.09
CA MET A 103 -19.79 -9.28 -12.94
C MET A 103 -21.19 -8.75 -12.59
N GLN A 104 -21.29 -7.51 -12.09
CA GLN A 104 -22.56 -6.81 -11.94
C GLN A 104 -23.03 -6.34 -13.31
N GLY A 105 -23.51 -7.27 -14.14
CA GLY A 105 -23.96 -6.99 -15.50
C GLY A 105 -25.10 -5.97 -15.55
N GLN A 106 -25.18 -5.20 -16.62
CA GLN A 106 -26.18 -4.12 -16.75
C GLN A 106 -27.64 -4.60 -16.82
N TYR A 107 -27.90 -5.85 -17.21
CA TYR A 107 -29.26 -6.36 -17.45
C TYR A 107 -29.62 -7.63 -16.69
N VAL A 108 -28.64 -8.49 -16.36
CA VAL A 108 -28.85 -9.71 -15.57
C VAL A 108 -27.68 -9.87 -14.61
N MET A 109 -27.95 -9.76 -13.31
CA MET A 109 -26.97 -10.08 -12.27
C MET A 109 -27.15 -11.50 -11.78
N LYS A 110 -26.07 -12.29 -11.87
CA LYS A 110 -26.01 -13.63 -11.30
C LYS A 110 -25.52 -13.56 -9.85
N PHE A 111 -26.43 -13.23 -8.93
CA PHE A 111 -26.13 -13.07 -7.51
C PHE A 111 -25.36 -14.24 -6.88
N PRO A 112 -25.70 -15.53 -7.12
CA PRO A 112 -24.96 -16.63 -6.51
C PRO A 112 -23.49 -16.67 -6.91
N GLU A 113 -23.18 -16.44 -8.19
CA GLU A 113 -21.81 -16.42 -8.70
C GLU A 113 -21.02 -15.22 -8.12
N LEU A 114 -21.65 -14.03 -8.07
CA LEU A 114 -21.04 -12.83 -7.51
C LEU A 114 -20.74 -12.98 -6.01
N MET A 115 -21.66 -13.55 -5.23
CA MET A 115 -21.48 -13.75 -3.78
C MET A 115 -20.36 -14.76 -3.51
N ALA A 116 -20.32 -15.86 -4.27
CA ALA A 116 -19.25 -16.85 -4.16
C ALA A 116 -17.88 -16.25 -4.49
N ALA A 117 -17.77 -15.51 -5.58
CA ALA A 117 -16.54 -14.83 -5.97
C ALA A 117 -16.11 -13.77 -4.94
N SER A 118 -17.06 -13.02 -4.38
CA SER A 118 -16.79 -12.03 -3.32
C SER A 118 -16.26 -12.67 -2.04
N LEU A 119 -16.79 -13.83 -1.65
CA LEU A 119 -16.30 -14.59 -0.50
C LEU A 119 -14.84 -15.00 -0.69
N ILE A 120 -14.50 -15.54 -1.86
CA ILE A 120 -13.13 -15.94 -2.21
C ILE A 120 -12.21 -14.72 -2.22
N ALA A 121 -12.67 -13.57 -2.71
CA ALA A 121 -11.90 -12.34 -2.75
C ALA A 121 -11.50 -11.79 -1.38
N CYS A 122 -12.24 -12.13 -0.32
CA CYS A 122 -11.89 -11.75 1.05
C CYS A 122 -10.75 -12.61 1.64
N ILE A 123 -10.58 -13.86 1.17
CA ILE A 123 -9.65 -14.83 1.77
C ILE A 123 -8.19 -14.31 1.82
N PRO A 124 -7.61 -13.77 0.73
CA PRO A 124 -6.21 -13.31 0.74
C PRO A 124 -5.96 -12.22 1.78
N MET A 125 -6.91 -11.29 1.94
CA MET A 125 -6.80 -10.21 2.90
C MET A 125 -6.92 -10.69 4.35
N ILE A 126 -7.76 -11.70 4.60
CA ILE A 126 -7.85 -12.34 5.91
C ILE A 126 -6.53 -13.03 6.27
N ILE A 127 -5.94 -13.77 5.31
CA ILE A 127 -4.63 -14.42 5.51
C ILE A 127 -3.55 -13.37 5.80
N LEU A 128 -3.50 -12.29 5.02
CA LEU A 128 -2.56 -11.20 5.23
C LEU A 128 -2.74 -10.60 6.64
N TYR A 129 -3.98 -10.34 7.05
CA TYR A 129 -4.25 -9.83 8.39
C TYR A 129 -3.76 -10.77 9.48
N ILE A 130 -4.03 -12.07 9.41
CA ILE A 130 -3.60 -13.05 10.43
C ILE A 130 -2.07 -13.09 10.54
N LEU A 131 -1.36 -13.01 9.41
CA LEU A 131 0.10 -13.00 9.36
C LEU A 131 0.71 -11.72 9.92
N PHE A 132 0.07 -10.57 9.68
CA PHE A 132 0.65 -9.25 9.97
C PHE A 132 -0.10 -8.44 11.06
N GLN A 133 -1.03 -9.05 11.79
CA GLN A 133 -1.85 -8.39 12.82
C GLN A 133 -1.03 -7.63 13.86
N LYS A 134 0.13 -8.15 14.27
CA LYS A 134 1.01 -7.50 15.26
C LYS A 134 1.59 -6.19 14.71
N GLN A 135 2.10 -6.22 13.48
CA GLN A 135 2.65 -5.06 12.79
C GLN A 135 1.57 -4.03 12.44
N PHE A 136 0.35 -4.49 12.14
CA PHE A 136 -0.82 -3.62 11.97
C PHE A 136 -1.10 -2.81 13.25
N ILE A 137 -1.10 -3.48 14.41
CA ILE A 137 -1.34 -2.84 15.71
C ILE A 137 -0.21 -1.88 16.06
N GLU A 138 1.06 -2.27 15.90
CA GLU A 138 2.22 -1.40 16.18
C GLU A 138 2.27 -0.16 15.27
N GLY A 139 1.96 -0.32 13.99
CA GLY A 139 1.92 0.79 13.03
C GLY A 139 0.80 1.77 13.34
N ILE A 140 -0.39 1.28 13.69
CA ILE A 140 -1.53 2.13 14.08
C ILE A 140 -1.28 2.80 15.43
N ALA A 141 -0.80 2.06 16.44
CA ALA A 141 -0.54 2.56 17.78
C ALA A 141 0.55 3.64 17.83
N THR A 142 1.44 3.67 16.85
CA THR A 142 2.44 4.76 16.70
C THR A 142 1.82 6.01 16.04
N SER A 143 0.80 5.83 15.20
CA SER A 143 0.13 6.92 14.47
C SER A 143 -1.06 7.56 15.21
N GLY A 144 -1.70 6.82 16.11
CA GLY A 144 -2.79 7.27 16.98
C GLY A 144 -2.31 7.18 18.42
N GLY A 145 -2.04 8.34 19.03
CA GLY A 145 -1.46 8.43 20.36
C GLY A 145 -2.18 7.54 21.39
N LYS A 146 -1.37 6.96 22.28
CA LYS A 146 -1.83 6.64 23.63
C LYS A 146 -2.45 7.93 24.20
N LEU A 147 -3.77 8.03 24.17
CA LEU A 147 -4.51 8.91 25.06
C LEU A 147 -4.35 8.39 26.49
#